data_AF-H0PVZ1-F1
#
_entry.id   AF-H0PVZ1-F1
#
_cell.length_a   1.000
_cell.length_b   1.000
_cell.length_c   1.000
_cell.angle_alpha   90.00
_cell.angle_beta   90.00
_cell.angle_gamma   90.00
#
_symmetry.space_group_name_H-M   'P 1'
#
loop_
_entity.id
_entity.type
_entity.pdbx_description
1 polymer ?
#
loop_
_entity_poly.entity_id
_entity_poly.type
_entity_poly.pdbx_seq_one_letter_code
_entity_poly.pdbx_strand_id
1 'polypeptide(L)' 'MQQQAVLQIARPKSALLAIAMPVLTAALLGAVIVYGVGFSHIAAAHNAAHDTRHSNVFPCH' A
#
# COMPACT_ATOMS: atom_id res chain seq x y z
N MET A 1 -41.79 16.61 11.08
CA MET A 1 -40.94 16.19 9.95
C MET A 1 -40.50 17.44 9.23
N GLN A 2 -39.22 17.53 8.83
CA GLN A 2 -38.47 18.73 8.39
C GLN A 2 -37.97 19.59 9.55
N GLN A 3 -36.73 20.08 9.66
CA GLN A 3 -35.45 19.97 8.94
C GLN A 3 -34.40 20.29 10.06
N GLN A 4 -33.17 19.79 10.11
CA GLN A 4 -31.96 20.48 9.60
C GLN A 4 -30.75 19.86 10.31
N ALA A 5 -30.12 18.85 9.72
CA ALA A 5 -28.68 18.61 9.89
C ALA A 5 -28.21 17.82 8.67
N VAL A 6 -28.50 18.37 7.49
CA VAL A 6 -27.68 18.11 6.32
C VAL A 6 -26.31 18.70 6.67
N LEU A 7 -25.48 17.92 7.38
CA LEU A 7 -24.07 18.20 7.53
C LEU A 7 -23.49 18.00 6.12
N GLN A 8 -23.64 19.01 5.26
CA GLN A 8 -22.86 19.17 4.04
C GLN A 8 -21.40 19.01 4.49
N ILE A 9 -20.77 17.86 4.28
CA ILE A 9 -20.13 17.46 3.00
C ILE A 9 -19.13 18.52 2.53
N ALA A 10 -18.68 19.43 3.40
CA ALA A 10 -17.33 19.95 3.29
C ALA A 10 -16.40 18.79 3.65
N ARG A 11 -16.13 17.89 2.69
CA ARG A 11 -15.08 16.87 2.78
C ARG A 11 -13.83 17.65 3.17
N PRO A 12 -13.35 17.55 4.42
CA PRO A 12 -12.32 18.46 4.84
C PRO A 12 -11.12 18.15 3.95
N LYS A 13 -10.41 19.16 3.46
CA LYS A 13 -9.19 18.94 2.65
C LYS A 13 -8.21 18.00 3.38
N SER A 14 -8.31 17.94 4.72
CA SER A 14 -7.61 16.99 5.58
C SER A 14 -8.02 15.52 5.42
N ALA A 15 -9.23 15.18 4.96
CA ALA A 15 -9.62 13.78 4.72
C ALA A 15 -8.85 13.18 3.55
N LEU A 16 -8.56 13.97 2.50
CA LEU A 16 -7.70 13.53 1.41
C LEU A 16 -6.25 13.40 1.88
N LEU A 17 -5.72 14.38 2.62
CA LEU A 17 -4.36 14.33 3.18
C LEU A 17 -4.19 13.16 4.18
N ALA A 18 -5.20 12.88 4.99
CA ALA A 18 -5.22 11.80 5.97
C ALA A 18 -5.14 10.41 5.31
N ILE A 19 -5.67 10.25 4.10
CA ILE A 19 -5.57 9.01 3.33
C ILE A 19 -4.32 9.04 2.43
N ALA A 20 -3.93 10.21 1.92
CA ALA A 20 -2.78 10.35 1.03
C ALA A 20 -1.48 9.95 1.71
N MET A 21 -1.25 10.35 2.95
CA MET A 21 -0.03 9.98 3.69
C MET A 21 0.17 8.46 3.81
N PRO A 22 -0.76 7.66 4.37
CA PRO A 22 -0.58 6.21 4.45
C PRO A 22 -0.52 5.53 3.08
N VAL A 23 -1.24 6.04 2.07
CA VAL A 23 -1.16 5.50 0.70
C VAL A 23 0.22 5.75 0.10
N LEU A 24 0.77 6.96 0.23
CA LEU A 24 2.09 7.31 -0.29
C LEU A 24 3.20 6.56 0.45
N THR A 25 3.10 6.39 1.77
CA THR A 25 4.09 5.62 2.52
C THR A 25 4.02 4.13 2.16
N ALA A 26 2.83 3.56 2.02
CA ALA A 26 2.67 2.17 1.56
C ALA A 26 3.20 1.98 0.13
N ALA A 27 2.91 2.91 -0.79
CA ALA A 27 3.41 2.87 -2.15
C ALA A 27 4.93 3.01 -2.20
N LEU A 28 5.50 3.93 -1.41
CA LEU A 28 6.95 4.11 -1.31
C LEU A 28 7.62 2.86 -0.72
N LEU A 29 7.07 2.30 0.35
CA LEU A 29 7.58 1.08 0.95
C LEU A 29 7.54 -0.08 -0.05
N GLY A 30 6.43 -0.25 -0.77
CA GLY A 30 6.31 -1.25 -1.83
C GLY A 30 7.36 -1.06 -2.93
N ALA A 31 7.57 0.19 -3.38
CA ALA A 31 8.61 0.50 -4.36
C ALA A 31 10.01 0.16 -3.84
N VAL A 32 10.34 0.51 -2.59
CA VAL A 32 11.63 0.19 -1.96
C VAL A 32 11.84 -1.32 -1.92
N ILE A 33 10.83 -2.11 -1.59
CA ILE A 33 10.93 -3.58 -1.57
C ILE A 33 11.17 -4.10 -2.99
N VAL A 34 10.33 -3.72 -3.95
CA VAL A 34 10.43 -4.20 -5.35
C VAL A 34 11.80 -3.90 -5.94
N TYR A 35 12.29 -2.67 -5.81
CA TYR A 35 13.59 -2.29 -6.35
C TYR A 35 14.76 -2.81 -5.51
N GLY A 36 14.62 -2.83 -4.18
CA GLY A 36 15.68 -3.21 -3.26
C GLY A 36 16.00 -4.71 -3.25
N VAL A 37 14.99 -5.57 -3.34
CA VAL A 37 15.19 -7.03 -3.38
C VAL A 37 14.93 -7.64 -4.74
N GLY A 38 13.90 -7.19 -5.46
CA GLY A 38 13.51 -7.77 -6.76
C GLY A 38 14.54 -7.55 -7.88
N PHE A 39 15.26 -6.43 -7.88
CA PHE A 39 16.32 -6.13 -8.86
C PHE A 39 17.72 -6.14 -8.25
N SER A 40 17.88 -6.74 -7.08
CA SER A 40 19.17 -6.79 -6.39
C SER A 40 20.19 -7.62 -7.16
N HIS A 41 21.44 -7.15 -7.20
CA HIS A 41 22.58 -7.94 -7.67
C HIS A 41 23.04 -8.97 -6.63
N ILE A 42 22.56 -8.87 -5.39
CA ILE A 42 22.83 -9.83 -4.34
C ILE A 42 21.90 -11.02 -4.53
N ALA A 43 22.45 -12.15 -4.99
CA ALA A 43 21.69 -13.36 -5.29
C ALA A 43 20.76 -13.78 -4.14
N ALA A 44 21.22 -13.71 -2.89
CA ALA A 44 20.40 -14.04 -1.71
C ALA A 44 19.14 -13.17 -1.60
N ALA A 45 19.26 -11.85 -1.85
CA ALA A 45 18.12 -10.92 -1.76
C ALA A 45 17.13 -11.11 -2.92
N HIS A 46 17.64 -11.28 -4.14
CA HIS A 46 16.82 -11.57 -5.31
C HIS A 46 16.07 -12.91 -5.19
N ASN A 47 16.76 -13.94 -4.72
CA ASN A 47 16.17 -15.25 -4.47
C ASN A 47 15.09 -15.19 -3.38
N ALA A 48 15.31 -14.44 -2.29
CA ALA A 48 14.28 -14.24 -1.27
C ALA A 48 12.99 -13.60 -1.83
N ALA A 49 13.12 -12.63 -2.75
CA ALA A 49 11.97 -12.06 -3.45
C ALA A 49 11.25 -13.09 -4.35
N HIS A 50 12.02 -13.92 -5.04
CA HIS A 50 11.51 -15.03 -5.86
C HIS A 50 10.77 -16.07 -5.01
N ASP A 51 11.34 -16.49 -3.89
CA ASP A 51 10.75 -17.50 -3.00
C ASP A 51 9.48 -16.99 -2.33
N THR A 52 9.46 -15.69 -1.96
CA THR A 52 8.27 -15.06 -1.38
C THR A 52 7.11 -15.07 -2.37
N ARG A 53 7.30 -14.69 -3.65
CA ARG A 53 6.19 -14.75 -4.62
C ARG A 53 5.66 -16.17 -4.85
N HIS A 54 6.52 -17.20 -4.77
CA HIS A 54 6.09 -18.59 -4.85
C HIS A 54 5.32 -19.01 -3.59
N SER A 55 5.70 -18.48 -2.43
CA SER A 55 5.00 -18.67 -1.15
C SER A 55 3.67 -17.93 -1.08
N ASN A 56 3.55 -16.76 -1.72
CA ASN A 56 2.30 -16.00 -1.83
C ASN A 56 1.30 -16.62 -2.81
N VAL A 57 1.76 -17.54 -3.66
CA VAL A 57 0.92 -18.43 -4.51
C VAL A 57 0.78 -19.80 -3.84
N PHE A 58 0.77 -19.86 -2.49
CA PHE A 58 0.41 -21.10 -1.81
C PHE A 58 -1.07 -21.43 -2.06
N PRO A 59 -1.41 -22.71 -2.28
CA PRO A 59 -2.78 -23.13 -2.52
C PRO A 59 -3.62 -22.77 -1.30
N CYS A 60 -4.65 -21.95 -1.54
CA CYS A 60 -5.79 -21.87 -0.65
C CYS A 60 -6.44 -23.26 -0.64
N HIS A 61 -6.12 -24.05 0.38
CA HIS A 61 -7.12 -24.91 0.97
C HIS A 61 -7.79 -24.12 2.10
#